data_AF-A0A1F8SEJ1-F1
#
_entry.id   AF-A0A1F8SEJ1-F1
#
_cell.length_a   1.000
_cell.length_b   1.000
_cell.length_c   1.000
_cell.angle_alpha   90.00
_cell.angle_beta   90.00
_cell.angle_gamma   90.00
#
_symmetry.space_group_name_H-M   'P 1'
#
loop_
_entity.id
_entity.type
_entity.pdbx_description
1 polymer ?
#
loop_
_entity_poly.entity_id
_entity_poly.type
_entity_poly.pdbx_seq_one_letter_code
_entity_poly.pdbx_strand_id
1 'polypeptide(L)'
;MTRRSVVVGRDGRAKAYRPLPDAERRVAIANGLAAYERGDFFEAHEDLEPAWMGTDDLAERALLQGLIKVAAAYVHDARGNPTGIARNLDGARTLLREASASGPSVNVAGIDLDALLGDVDLRLDDLATHPDHPTLGPPTLRRRRRSAP
;
A
#
# COMPACT_ATOMS: atom_id res chain seq x y z
N MET A 1 6.06 30.76 10.20
CA MET A 1 5.26 29.88 9.31
C MET A 1 6.18 28.87 8.67
N THR A 2 6.20 27.62 9.13
CA THR A 2 6.94 26.55 8.46
C THR A 2 6.26 26.31 7.10
N ARG A 3 6.94 26.59 5.98
CA ARG A 3 6.42 26.23 4.66
C ARG A 3 6.20 24.72 4.65
N ARG A 4 4.96 24.29 4.37
CA ARG A 4 4.65 22.87 4.15
C ARG A 4 5.31 22.48 2.82
N SER A 5 6.30 21.58 2.89
CA SER A 5 6.92 21.00 1.70
C SER A 5 5.95 20.01 1.05
N VAL A 6 5.99 19.94 -0.28
CA VAL A 6 5.14 19.03 -1.06
C VAL A 6 5.96 18.30 -2.11
N VAL A 7 5.54 17.09 -2.45
CA VAL A 7 5.99 16.33 -3.62
C VAL A 7 4.84 16.30 -4.62
N VAL A 8 5.10 16.65 -5.87
CA VAL A 8 4.11 16.56 -6.95
C VAL A 8 4.15 15.14 -7.51
N GLY A 9 3.07 14.39 -7.30
CA GLY A 9 2.96 13.04 -7.85
C GLY A 9 2.86 13.03 -9.38
N ARG A 10 2.99 11.86 -9.99
CA ARG A 10 2.79 11.71 -11.45
C ARG A 10 1.39 12.10 -11.92
N ASP A 11 0.41 12.07 -11.01
CA ASP A 11 -0.96 12.56 -11.21
C ASP A 11 -1.07 14.10 -11.21
N GLY A 12 0.06 14.82 -11.08
CA GLY A 12 0.13 16.28 -11.01
C GLY A 12 -0.33 16.85 -9.68
N ARG A 13 -0.68 16.02 -8.70
CA ARG A 13 -1.22 16.48 -7.41
C ARG A 13 -0.09 16.69 -6.42
N ALA A 14 -0.10 17.85 -5.76
CA ALA A 14 0.78 18.13 -4.64
C ALA A 14 0.35 17.31 -3.41
N LYS A 15 1.28 16.54 -2.85
CA LYS A 15 1.08 15.70 -1.67
C LYS A 15 2.04 16.12 -0.57
N ALA A 16 1.64 15.98 0.69
CA ALA A 16 2.46 16.36 1.82
C ALA A 16 3.81 15.63 1.81
N TYR A 17 4.88 16.38 2.07
CA TYR A 17 6.23 15.88 2.25
C TYR A 17 6.76 16.32 3.60
N ARG A 18 7.11 15.34 4.43
CA ARG A 18 7.64 15.50 5.79
C ARG A 18 8.85 14.56 5.89
N PRO A 19 10.05 14.99 5.42
CA PRO A 19 11.20 14.12 5.29
C PRO A 19 11.45 13.32 6.57
N LEU A 20 11.68 12.02 6.41
CA LEU A 20 11.94 11.10 7.51
C LEU A 20 13.25 10.34 7.22
N PRO A 21 14.18 10.23 8.18
CA PRO A 21 15.42 9.48 7.99
C PRO A 21 15.15 8.04 7.52
N ASP A 22 16.01 7.52 6.65
CA ASP A 22 15.87 6.17 6.09
C ASP A 22 15.65 5.07 7.13
N ALA A 23 16.33 5.16 8.28
CA ALA A 23 16.18 4.21 9.37
C ALA A 23 14.77 4.24 9.98
N GLU A 24 14.23 5.45 10.21
CA GLU A 24 12.90 5.65 10.76
C GLU A 24 11.82 5.26 9.74
N ARG A 25 12.01 5.54 8.44
CA ARG A 25 11.11 5.04 7.39
C ARG A 25 11.06 3.51 7.39
N ARG A 26 12.20 2.83 7.48
CA ARG A 26 12.25 1.37 7.53
C ARG A 26 11.51 0.80 8.74
N VAL A 27 11.59 1.45 9.91
CA VAL A 27 10.84 1.07 11.11
C VAL A 27 9.33 1.24 10.90
N ALA A 28 8.91 2.40 10.40
CA ALA A 28 7.50 2.66 10.09
C ALA A 28 6.92 1.64 9.09
N ILE A 29 7.68 1.31 8.04
CA ILE A 29 7.32 0.25 7.08
C ILE A 29 7.20 -1.10 7.79
N ALA A 30 8.19 -1.50 8.59
CA ALA A 30 8.15 -2.78 9.29
C ALA A 30 6.94 -2.91 10.23
N ASN A 31 6.65 -1.86 11.00
CA ASN A 31 5.51 -1.82 11.92
C ASN A 31 4.19 -1.95 11.16
N GLY A 32 3.98 -1.16 10.10
CA GLY A 32 2.74 -1.21 9.34
C GLY A 32 2.51 -2.55 8.65
N LEU A 33 3.57 -3.22 8.19
CA LEU A 33 3.46 -4.56 7.64
C LEU A 33 3.12 -5.60 8.72
N ALA A 34 3.74 -5.51 9.89
CA ALA A 34 3.43 -6.39 11.02
C ALA A 34 1.99 -6.19 11.53
N ALA A 35 1.49 -4.96 11.56
CA ALA A 35 0.10 -4.65 11.91
C ALA A 35 -0.87 -5.25 10.87
N TYR A 36 -0.57 -5.10 9.57
CA TYR A 36 -1.37 -5.69 8.51
C TYR A 36 -1.44 -7.23 8.64
N GLU A 37 -0.30 -7.88 8.89
CA GLU A 37 -0.20 -9.34 9.05
C GLU A 37 -1.07 -9.87 10.21
N ARG A 38 -1.35 -9.05 11.24
CA ARG A 38 -2.25 -9.39 12.35
C ARG A 38 -3.72 -9.02 12.13
N GLY A 39 -4.03 -8.35 11.01
CA GLY A 39 -5.37 -7.84 10.73
C GLY A 39 -5.68 -6.46 11.32
N ASP A 40 -4.69 -5.78 11.91
CA ASP A 40 -4.82 -4.44 12.48
C ASP A 40 -4.77 -3.37 11.37
N PHE A 41 -5.71 -3.40 10.43
CA PHE A 41 -5.63 -2.63 9.17
C PHE A 41 -5.62 -1.11 9.34
N PHE A 42 -6.28 -0.59 10.37
CA PHE A 42 -6.20 0.84 10.68
C PHE A 42 -4.83 1.22 11.22
N GLU A 43 -4.25 0.42 12.12
CA GLU A 43 -2.89 0.63 12.62
C GLU A 43 -1.87 0.52 11.49
N ALA A 44 -2.03 -0.45 10.59
CA ALA A 44 -1.20 -0.59 9.40
C ALA A 44 -1.23 0.67 8.50
N HIS A 45 -2.41 1.27 8.33
CA HIS A 45 -2.56 2.54 7.61
C HIS A 45 -1.78 3.66 8.30
N GLU A 46 -1.98 3.83 9.60
CA GLU A 46 -1.35 4.90 10.39
C GLU A 46 0.18 4.75 10.42
N ASP A 47 0.69 3.52 10.61
CA ASP A 47 2.13 3.25 10.68
C ASP A 47 2.84 3.46 9.34
N LEU A 48 2.18 3.20 8.22
CA LEU A 48 2.75 3.41 6.88
C LEU A 48 2.75 4.88 6.45
N GLU A 49 1.83 5.71 6.98
CA GLU A 49 1.65 7.10 6.54
C GLU A 49 2.92 7.96 6.72
N PRO A 50 3.65 7.92 7.86
CA PRO A 50 4.90 8.64 8.03
C PRO A 50 5.97 8.25 7.01
N ALA A 51 6.10 6.95 6.69
CA ALA A 51 7.05 6.50 5.68
C ALA A 51 6.69 7.06 4.29
N TRP A 52 5.42 7.03 3.92
CA TRP A 52 4.94 7.59 2.65
C TRP A 52 5.15 9.10 2.56
N MET A 53 4.87 9.84 3.63
CA MET A 53 5.14 11.28 3.69
C MET A 53 6.64 11.58 3.75
N GLY A 54 7.46 10.61 4.16
CA GLY A 54 8.89 10.76 4.46
C GLY A 54 9.84 10.68 3.28
N THR A 55 9.39 10.23 2.12
CA THR A 55 10.21 10.08 0.90
C THR A 55 9.72 11.01 -0.22
N ASP A 56 10.64 11.56 -1.01
CA ASP A 56 10.35 12.31 -2.24
C ASP A 56 10.54 11.49 -3.51
N ASP A 57 11.04 10.25 -3.40
CA ASP A 57 11.11 9.30 -4.52
C ASP A 57 9.69 8.88 -4.94
N LEU A 58 9.32 9.21 -6.18
CA LEU A 58 7.96 8.97 -6.67
C LEU A 58 7.58 7.49 -6.72
N ALA A 59 8.52 6.59 -6.99
CA ALA A 59 8.26 5.16 -7.05
C ALA A 59 8.10 4.56 -5.65
N GLU A 60 8.94 4.97 -4.69
CA GLU A 60 8.78 4.60 -3.28
C GLU A 60 7.45 5.14 -2.72
N ARG A 61 7.09 6.39 -3.05
CA ARG A 61 5.79 6.97 -2.68
C ARG A 61 4.63 6.18 -3.28
N ALA A 62 4.74 5.75 -4.53
CA ALA A 62 3.71 4.92 -5.18
C ALA A 62 3.57 3.57 -4.45
N LEU A 63 4.68 2.90 -4.13
CA LEU A 63 4.67 1.65 -3.37
C LEU A 63 3.95 1.83 -2.03
N LEU A 64 4.40 2.77 -1.21
CA LEU A 64 3.89 2.97 0.13
C LEU A 64 2.42 3.42 0.12
N GLN A 65 2.05 4.31 -0.82
CA GLN A 65 0.65 4.69 -0.99
C GLN A 65 -0.22 3.51 -1.46
N GLY A 66 0.32 2.63 -2.30
CA GLY A 66 -0.34 1.40 -2.71
C GLY A 66 -0.66 0.51 -1.51
N LEU A 67 0.33 0.25 -0.65
CA LEU A 67 0.16 -0.56 0.57
C LEU A 67 -0.82 0.07 1.57
N ILE A 68 -0.75 1.39 1.76
CA ILE A 68 -1.72 2.15 2.57
C ILE A 68 -3.14 1.95 2.06
N LYS A 69 -3.34 1.96 0.73
CA LYS A 69 -4.66 1.74 0.13
C LYS A 69 -5.12 0.29 0.27
N VAL A 70 -4.23 -0.70 0.23
CA VAL A 70 -4.57 -2.08 0.57
C VAL A 70 -5.07 -2.14 2.02
N ALA A 71 -4.37 -1.54 2.99
CA ALA A 71 -4.83 -1.48 4.38
C ALA A 71 -6.19 -0.76 4.52
N ALA A 72 -6.34 0.41 3.90
CA ALA A 72 -7.58 1.18 3.91
C ALA A 72 -8.78 0.39 3.35
N ALA A 73 -8.59 -0.45 2.33
CA ALA A 73 -9.64 -1.31 1.80
C ALA A 73 -10.26 -2.19 2.90
N TYR A 74 -9.46 -2.71 3.83
CA TYR A 74 -9.95 -3.58 4.89
C TYR A 74 -10.44 -2.85 6.15
N VAL A 75 -10.10 -1.57 6.30
CA VAL A 75 -10.86 -0.67 7.19
C VAL A 75 -12.29 -0.46 6.67
N HIS A 76 -12.48 -0.42 5.35
CA HIS A 76 -13.81 -0.36 4.73
C HIS A 76 -14.56 -1.70 4.81
N ASP A 77 -13.85 -2.82 4.68
CA ASP A 77 -14.42 -4.17 4.83
C ASP A 77 -15.04 -4.36 6.23
N ALA A 78 -14.34 -3.98 7.29
CA ALA A 78 -14.85 -4.00 8.67
C ALA A 78 -16.11 -3.13 8.89
N ARG A 79 -16.43 -2.22 7.97
CA ARG A 79 -17.62 -1.35 8.01
C ARG A 79 -18.72 -1.81 7.03
N GLY A 80 -18.54 -2.93 6.34
CA GLY A 80 -19.50 -3.43 5.34
C GLY A 80 -19.62 -2.53 4.11
N ASN A 81 -18.51 -1.93 3.65
CA ASN A 81 -18.51 -0.98 2.52
C ASN A 81 -17.79 -1.57 1.28
N PRO A 82 -18.45 -2.43 0.47
CA PRO A 82 -17.84 -3.09 -0.69
C PRO A 82 -17.36 -2.10 -1.75
N THR A 83 -18.10 -1.01 -1.99
CA THR A 83 -17.68 0.08 -2.88
C THR A 83 -16.38 0.73 -2.42
N GLY A 84 -16.22 0.92 -1.10
CA GLY A 84 -15.01 1.46 -0.48
C GLY A 84 -13.82 0.52 -0.62
N ILE A 85 -14.04 -0.79 -0.49
CA ILE A 85 -13.01 -1.82 -0.71
C ILE A 85 -12.53 -1.75 -2.16
N ALA A 86 -13.44 -1.87 -3.13
CA ALA A 86 -13.12 -1.88 -4.55
C ALA A 86 -12.35 -0.62 -4.98
N ARG A 87 -12.81 0.58 -4.58
CA ARG A 87 -12.14 1.85 -4.92
C ARG A 87 -10.73 1.96 -4.35
N ASN A 88 -10.49 1.41 -3.16
CA ASN A 88 -9.17 1.41 -2.57
C ASN A 88 -8.25 0.39 -3.26
N LEU A 89 -8.74 -0.83 -3.51
CA LEU A 89 -7.97 -1.87 -4.21
C LEU A 89 -7.63 -1.50 -5.66
N ASP A 90 -8.55 -0.89 -6.41
CA ASP A 90 -8.26 -0.40 -7.77
C ASP A 90 -7.14 0.63 -7.78
N GLY A 91 -7.19 1.58 -6.84
CA GLY A 91 -6.14 2.57 -6.74
C GLY A 91 -4.83 2.01 -6.18
N ALA A 92 -4.89 1.02 -5.29
CA ALA A 92 -3.71 0.29 -4.83
C ALA A 92 -3.04 -0.43 -6.01
N ARG A 93 -3.81 -1.15 -6.82
CA ARG A 93 -3.36 -1.85 -8.03
C ARG A 93 -2.60 -0.92 -8.97
N THR A 94 -3.15 0.26 -9.28
CA THR A 94 -2.49 1.24 -10.16
C THR A 94 -1.13 1.67 -9.60
N LEU A 95 -1.07 2.00 -8.31
CA LEU A 95 0.16 2.47 -7.67
C LEU A 95 1.21 1.36 -7.51
N LEU A 96 0.78 0.15 -7.19
CA LEU A 96 1.66 -1.02 -7.06
C LEU A 96 2.24 -1.44 -8.42
N ARG A 97 1.47 -1.33 -9.51
CA ARG A 97 1.98 -1.52 -10.88
C ARG A 97 3.01 -0.45 -11.26
N GLU A 98 2.77 0.81 -10.91
CA GLU A 98 3.74 1.90 -11.12
C GLU A 98 5.06 1.65 -10.38
N ALA A 99 4.97 1.25 -9.11
CA ALA A 99 6.13 0.89 -8.32
C ALA A 99 6.89 -0.30 -8.93
N SER A 100 6.18 -1.39 -9.27
CA SER A 100 6.79 -2.60 -9.85
C SER A 100 7.53 -2.29 -11.16
N ALA A 101 6.97 -1.44 -12.02
CA ALA A 101 7.59 -1.01 -13.27
C ALA A 101 8.89 -0.19 -13.09
N SER A 102 9.13 0.35 -11.89
CA SER A 102 10.33 1.14 -11.59
C SER A 102 11.53 0.28 -11.16
N GLY A 103 11.36 -1.05 -11.10
CA GLY A 103 12.43 -2.02 -10.82
C GLY A 103 12.52 -2.44 -9.35
N PRO A 104 13.40 -3.42 -9.04
CA PRO A 104 13.42 -4.07 -7.72
C PRO A 104 13.93 -3.18 -6.58
N SER A 105 14.72 -2.14 -6.87
CA SER A 105 15.28 -1.23 -5.86
C SER A 105 14.22 -0.42 -5.11
N VAL A 106 13.05 -0.19 -5.71
CA VAL A 106 11.96 0.59 -5.11
C VAL A 106 11.17 -0.20 -4.07
N ASN A 107 11.35 -1.52 -4.02
CA ASN A 107 10.65 -2.41 -3.10
C ASN A 107 11.26 -2.39 -1.69
N VAL A 108 11.26 -1.22 -1.07
CA VAL A 108 11.75 -0.99 0.30
C VAL A 108 10.97 -1.78 1.35
N ALA A 109 9.76 -2.26 1.01
CA ALA A 109 8.92 -3.10 1.85
C ALA A 109 9.30 -4.61 1.82
N GLY A 110 10.09 -5.04 0.83
CA GLY A 110 10.49 -6.44 0.69
C GLY A 110 9.34 -7.41 0.38
N ILE A 111 8.28 -6.93 -0.27
CA ILE A 111 7.05 -7.70 -0.55
C ILE A 111 7.10 -8.28 -1.97
N ASP A 112 6.55 -9.47 -2.15
CA ASP A 112 6.29 -10.03 -3.47
C ASP A 112 5.14 -9.26 -4.14
N LEU A 113 5.50 -8.23 -4.91
CA LEU A 113 4.52 -7.34 -5.58
C LEU A 113 3.70 -8.07 -6.64
N ASP A 114 4.25 -9.08 -7.30
CA ASP A 114 3.53 -9.83 -8.33
C ASP A 114 2.46 -10.69 -7.67
N ALA A 115 2.81 -11.37 -6.57
CA ALA A 115 1.85 -12.14 -5.78
C ALA A 115 0.78 -11.23 -5.15
N LEU A 116 1.15 -10.06 -4.65
CA LEU A 116 0.20 -9.08 -4.10
C LEU A 116 -0.76 -8.55 -5.18
N LEU A 117 -0.25 -8.21 -6.37
CA LEU A 117 -1.08 -7.76 -7.49
C LEU A 117 -2.07 -8.84 -7.93
N GLY A 118 -1.63 -10.11 -7.98
CA GLY A 118 -2.52 -11.25 -8.26
C GLY A 118 -3.63 -11.40 -7.22
N ASP A 119 -3.31 -11.34 -5.93
CA ASP A 119 -4.31 -11.39 -4.85
C ASP A 119 -5.31 -10.20 -4.94
N VAL A 120 -4.83 -9.00 -5.29
CA VAL A 120 -5.68 -7.81 -5.49
C VAL A 120 -6.62 -7.98 -6.68
N ASP A 121 -6.13 -8.48 -7.81
CA ASP A 121 -6.96 -8.72 -9.00
C ASP A 121 -8.04 -9.77 -8.70
N LEU A 122 -7.69 -10.88 -8.03
CA LEU A 122 -8.66 -11.89 -7.58
C LEU A 122 -9.73 -11.31 -6.65
N ARG A 123 -9.34 -10.43 -5.72
CA ARG A 123 -10.27 -9.80 -4.79
C ARG A 123 -11.23 -8.84 -5.50
N LEU A 124 -10.75 -8.08 -6.47
CA LEU A 124 -11.59 -7.20 -7.27
C LEU A 124 -12.62 -8.00 -8.10
N ASP A 125 -12.20 -9.12 -8.69
CA ASP A 125 -13.09 -10.01 -9.44
C ASP A 125 -14.16 -10.65 -8.54
N ASP A 126 -13.80 -11.07 -7.33
CA ASP A 126 -14.74 -11.58 -6.33
C ASP A 126 -15.78 -10.53 -5.89
N LEU A 127 -15.35 -9.28 -5.66
CA LEU A 127 -16.28 -8.18 -5.34
C LEU A 127 -17.23 -7.87 -6.51
N ALA A 128 -16.77 -8.00 -7.75
CA ALA A 128 -17.60 -7.79 -8.93
C ALA A 128 -18.60 -8.94 -9.15
N THR A 129 -18.19 -10.17 -8.85
CA THR A 129 -19.01 -11.38 -9.04
C THR A 129 -20.01 -11.58 -7.91
N HIS A 130 -19.63 -11.23 -6.69
CA HIS A 130 -20.41 -11.43 -5.47
C HIS A 130 -20.59 -10.13 -4.68
N PRO A 131 -21.30 -9.12 -5.23
CA PRO A 131 -21.36 -7.77 -4.65
C PRO A 131 -21.99 -7.73 -3.24
N ASP A 132 -22.90 -8.65 -2.95
CA ASP A 132 -23.60 -8.72 -1.65
C ASP A 132 -22.87 -9.63 -0.64
N HIS A 133 -22.12 -10.62 -1.12
CA HIS A 133 -21.49 -11.67 -0.31
C HIS A 133 -20.12 -12.07 -0.87
N PRO A 134 -19.13 -11.18 -0.83
CA PRO A 134 -17.81 -11.47 -1.34
C PRO A 134 -17.14 -12.59 -0.54
N THR A 135 -16.46 -13.49 -1.23
CA THR A 135 -16.01 -14.79 -0.68
C THR A 135 -14.53 -14.81 -0.30
N LEU A 136 -13.74 -13.85 -0.80
CA LEU A 136 -12.32 -13.76 -0.51
C LEU A 136 -12.02 -12.84 0.68
N GLY A 137 -10.83 -12.99 1.25
CA GLY A 137 -10.35 -12.15 2.34
C GLY A 137 -9.35 -11.08 1.88
N PRO A 138 -8.59 -10.51 2.83
CA PRO A 138 -7.44 -9.67 2.55
C PRO A 138 -6.33 -10.34 1.73
N PRO A 139 -5.71 -9.65 0.75
CA PRO A 139 -4.46 -10.05 0.12
C PRO A 139 -3.39 -10.35 1.16
N THR A 140 -2.54 -11.34 0.89
CA THR A 140 -1.44 -11.67 1.80
C THR A 140 -0.19 -10.88 1.40
N LEU A 141 0.42 -10.15 2.34
CA LEU A 141 1.69 -9.45 2.11
C LEU A 141 2.88 -10.41 2.18
N ARG A 142 3.00 -11.28 1.17
CA ARG A 142 4.07 -12.29 1.08
C ARG A 142 5.44 -11.61 0.96
N ARG A 143 6.44 -12.07 1.73
CA ARG A 143 7.82 -11.57 1.62
C ARG A 143 8.49 -12.15 0.38
N ARG A 144 9.31 -11.35 -0.33
CA ARG A 144 10.14 -11.88 -1.42
C ARG A 144 11.06 -12.96 -0.85
N ARG A 145 11.05 -14.14 -1.48
CA ARG A 145 12.11 -15.13 -1.23
C ARG A 145 13.43 -14.48 -1.63
N ARG A 146 14.38 -14.43 -0.69
CA ARG A 146 15.77 -14.19 -1.07
C ARG A 146 16.16 -15.36 -1.97
N SER A 147 16.49 -15.08 -3.24
CA SER A 147 17.21 -16.05 -4.05
C SER A 147 18.48 -16.39 -3.26
N ALA A 148 18.65 -17.66 -2.90
CA ALA A 148 19.91 -18.12 -2.34
C ALA A 148 21.02 -17.84 -3.38
N PRO A 149 22.22 -17.43 -2.93
CA PRO A 149 23.36 -17.24 -3.83
C PRO A 149 23.75 -18.53 -4.55
#